data_AF-T0QK45-F1
#
_entry.id   AF-T0QK45-F1
#
_cell.length_a   1.000
_cell.length_b   1.000
_cell.length_c   1.000
_cell.angle_alpha   90.00
_cell.angle_beta   90.00
_cell.angle_gamma   90.00
#
_symmetry.space_group_name_H-M   'P 1'
#
loop_
_entity.id
_entity.type
_entity.pdbx_description
1 polymer ?
#
loop_
_entity_poly.entity_id
_entity_poly.type
_entity_poly.pdbx_seq_one_letter_code
_entity_poly.pdbx_strand_id
1 'polypeptide(L)'
;MATQRKKKVLVSASSQELLDGLVRHEAYIADPDAAPTADDDDAIELIQTHMSMVFLRANVVYKVKKNVDFGFADFSSVFKRMQACLAETQLNQRLAPTVYLGVVPIYKDKDNIIRISTYDHWTDAREKDATYYANDEFGEVVDWAVKMRRLPNENTCLHLLKTGMLTPALLDAVAAKIARFHVTARKSPSIDAFGSPSAIAANVNENFEQTKTHARAGLVDASVYAHVKRLSETMTADLDTIFRQRVENRYISDTHGDLRLEHVYFLPTAANAPLSTAQAASRYVPPIAAYALTTLDVSALDVVVLDCIEFNERFRYSDPLADVAFFSMDLLRLGRSDLARAFNSAYLDASKQASKANHQLLRFYTAYRSVVRAKVSGFQALDSLMHDTAKSRARAKCHWLVALSLLALPCDRPLLVLIAGLPGTGKSSIAEALTLTDPRWVWVRSDVVRKELAGVPISEKTPGHQTDDVYSAASTQATYTTCWETALEALSQGQRVLVDATFREPAFRTLFIEGAKQVGVAVAVVVCDCNREIVKGRMAKRDEETTHVSDADWTVFEKVEKVWAPFDVDANSIYSLSAAEVFCVSTDKQKELSVQRIRGFLRKLGVE
;
A
#
# COMPACT_ATOMS: atom_id res chain seq x y z
N MET A 1 8.02 -57.19 27.97
CA MET A 1 8.96 -56.06 28.12
C MET A 1 8.83 -55.17 26.91
N ALA A 2 8.19 -54.02 27.07
CA ALA A 2 7.90 -53.08 25.99
C ALA A 2 9.19 -52.37 25.55
N THR A 3 9.55 -52.54 24.29
CA THR A 3 10.67 -51.85 23.65
C THR A 3 10.31 -50.38 23.53
N GLN A 4 10.95 -49.52 24.34
CA GLN A 4 10.96 -48.08 24.14
C GLN A 4 11.52 -47.79 22.73
N ARG A 5 10.64 -47.55 21.76
CA ARG A 5 11.02 -46.89 20.50
C ARG A 5 11.55 -45.51 20.87
N LYS A 6 12.88 -45.35 20.83
CA LYS A 6 13.55 -44.05 20.96
C LYS A 6 12.87 -43.08 19.99
N LYS A 7 12.34 -41.96 20.49
CA LYS A 7 11.87 -40.85 19.65
C LYS A 7 13.03 -40.45 18.73
N LYS A 8 12.99 -40.84 17.46
CA LYS A 8 13.87 -40.27 16.44
C LYS A 8 13.58 -38.77 16.41
N VAL A 9 14.56 -37.96 16.78
CA VAL A 9 14.51 -36.52 16.53
C VAL A 9 14.53 -36.38 15.02
N LEU A 10 13.50 -35.76 14.43
CA LEU A 10 13.44 -35.50 12.98
C LEU A 10 14.74 -34.80 12.57
N VAL A 11 15.51 -35.42 11.68
CA VAL A 11 16.70 -34.79 11.10
C VAL A 11 16.24 -33.61 10.23
N SER A 12 16.54 -32.37 10.63
CA SER A 12 16.20 -31.19 9.82
C SER A 12 17.13 -31.11 8.62
N ALA A 13 16.56 -30.97 7.42
CA ALA A 13 17.32 -30.48 6.27
C ALA A 13 17.69 -29.00 6.49
N SER A 14 18.81 -28.57 5.92
CA SER A 14 19.17 -27.16 5.84
C SER A 14 18.32 -26.43 4.80
N SER A 15 18.18 -25.11 4.93
CA SER A 15 17.47 -24.29 3.93
C SER A 15 18.08 -24.44 2.53
N GLN A 16 19.40 -24.61 2.44
CA GLN A 16 20.10 -24.79 1.16
C GLN A 16 19.77 -26.16 0.52
N GLU A 17 19.78 -27.25 1.31
CA GLU A 17 19.38 -28.57 0.81
C GLU A 17 17.94 -28.56 0.29
N LEU A 18 17.02 -27.91 1.02
CA LEU A 18 15.62 -27.77 0.58
C LEU A 18 15.50 -26.94 -0.70
N LEU A 19 16.26 -25.85 -0.83
CA LEU A 19 16.31 -25.04 -2.04
C LEU A 19 16.80 -25.85 -3.24
N ASP A 20 17.96 -26.50 -3.11
CA ASP A 20 18.59 -27.22 -4.21
C ASP A 20 17.78 -28.45 -4.66
N GLY A 21 17.00 -29.03 -3.73
CA GLY A 21 16.12 -30.17 -3.98
C GLY A 21 14.78 -29.77 -4.60
N LEU A 22 14.04 -28.85 -3.98
CA LEU A 22 12.65 -28.57 -4.32
C LEU A 22 12.46 -27.69 -5.59
N VAL A 23 13.55 -27.15 -6.15
CA VAL A 23 13.53 -26.54 -7.50
C VAL A 23 13.55 -27.58 -8.63
N ARG A 24 13.69 -28.86 -8.29
CA ARG A 24 13.73 -29.97 -9.25
C ARG A 24 12.40 -30.68 -9.32
N HIS A 25 11.97 -31.03 -10.52
CA HIS A 25 10.69 -31.71 -10.76
C HIS A 25 10.61 -33.09 -10.12
N GLU A 26 11.73 -33.81 -10.12
CA GLU A 26 11.81 -35.15 -9.58
C GLU A 26 11.62 -35.20 -8.06
N ALA A 27 11.69 -34.05 -7.38
CA ALA A 27 11.38 -33.95 -5.96
C ALA A 27 9.88 -34.17 -5.69
N TYR A 28 8.99 -33.93 -6.64
CA TYR A 28 7.54 -33.97 -6.42
C TYR A 28 7.00 -35.35 -6.72
N ILE A 29 6.63 -36.09 -5.67
CA ILE A 29 6.20 -37.49 -5.80
C ILE A 29 4.85 -37.53 -6.53
N ALA A 30 4.82 -38.13 -7.72
CA ALA A 30 3.60 -38.33 -8.48
C ALA A 30 2.60 -39.20 -7.71
N ASP A 31 1.32 -38.86 -7.81
CA ASP A 31 0.23 -39.67 -7.26
C ASP A 31 0.05 -40.93 -8.10
N PRO A 32 0.22 -42.14 -7.56
CA PRO A 32 0.05 -43.37 -8.33
C PRO A 32 -1.38 -43.56 -8.85
N ASP A 33 -2.36 -42.91 -8.21
CA ASP A 33 -3.78 -43.02 -8.55
C ASP A 33 -4.30 -41.85 -9.42
N ALA A 34 -3.46 -40.84 -9.69
CA ALA A 34 -3.85 -39.71 -10.53
C ALA A 34 -3.43 -39.90 -12.00
N ALA A 35 -4.19 -39.31 -12.91
CA ALA A 35 -3.72 -39.15 -14.29
C ALA A 35 -2.49 -38.22 -14.30
N PRO A 36 -1.48 -38.47 -15.14
CA PRO A 36 -0.35 -37.56 -15.33
C PRO A 36 -0.86 -36.14 -15.60
N THR A 37 -0.30 -35.15 -14.90
CA THR A 37 -0.80 -33.77 -14.99
C THR A 37 0.19 -32.90 -15.74
N ALA A 38 -0.29 -31.78 -16.29
CA ALA A 38 0.59 -30.78 -16.91
C ALA A 38 1.63 -30.20 -15.94
N ASP A 39 1.44 -30.34 -14.62
CA ASP A 39 2.40 -29.86 -13.61
C ASP A 39 3.74 -30.62 -13.67
N ASP A 40 3.80 -31.82 -14.25
CA ASP A 40 4.92 -32.77 -14.08
C ASP A 40 6.23 -32.35 -14.78
N ASP A 41 6.20 -31.41 -15.74
CA ASP A 41 7.38 -30.94 -16.51
C ASP A 41 7.60 -29.40 -16.49
N ASP A 42 6.74 -28.62 -15.81
CA ASP A 42 6.76 -27.13 -15.87
C ASP A 42 7.73 -26.42 -14.90
N ALA A 43 8.64 -25.58 -15.41
CA ALA A 43 9.65 -24.88 -14.59
C ALA A 43 9.11 -24.30 -13.26
N ILE A 44 9.78 -24.62 -12.16
CA ILE A 44 9.39 -24.22 -10.80
C ILE A 44 9.93 -22.82 -10.51
N GLU A 45 9.04 -21.86 -10.31
CA GLU A 45 9.41 -20.51 -9.91
C GLU A 45 9.59 -20.43 -8.38
N LEU A 46 10.71 -19.86 -7.93
CA LEU A 46 11.03 -19.72 -6.51
C LEU A 46 10.90 -18.26 -6.07
N ILE A 47 10.08 -18.04 -5.03
CA ILE A 47 10.00 -16.76 -4.31
C ILE A 47 10.53 -16.97 -2.89
N GLN A 48 11.42 -16.09 -2.44
CA GLN A 48 11.97 -16.13 -1.09
C GLN A 48 11.57 -14.90 -0.28
N THR A 49 11.16 -15.13 0.97
CA THR A 49 10.96 -14.10 1.99
C THR A 49 11.97 -14.29 3.12
N HIS A 50 11.92 -13.44 4.15
CA HIS A 50 12.76 -13.60 5.35
C HIS A 50 12.42 -14.88 6.13
N MET A 51 11.19 -15.37 6.02
CA MET A 51 10.66 -16.50 6.80
C MET A 51 10.32 -17.73 5.98
N SER A 52 10.23 -17.63 4.65
CA SER A 52 9.72 -18.72 3.83
C SER A 52 10.37 -18.80 2.45
N MET A 53 10.24 -19.97 1.85
CA MET A 53 10.55 -20.29 0.45
C MET A 53 9.25 -20.78 -0.18
N VAL A 54 8.86 -20.20 -1.30
CA VAL A 54 7.60 -20.46 -1.98
C VAL A 54 7.94 -21.01 -3.37
N PHE A 55 7.57 -22.26 -3.62
CA PHE A 55 7.80 -22.97 -4.87
C PHE A 55 6.48 -22.99 -5.65
N LEU A 56 6.45 -22.27 -6.78
CA LEU A 56 5.30 -22.13 -7.66
C LEU A 56 5.42 -23.12 -8.83
N ARG A 57 4.58 -24.16 -8.84
CA ARG A 57 4.37 -25.04 -10.00
C ARG A 57 3.24 -24.49 -10.89
N ALA A 58 2.87 -25.14 -11.97
CA ALA A 58 1.86 -24.64 -12.90
C ALA A 58 0.52 -24.32 -12.21
N ASN A 59 0.02 -25.24 -11.36
CA ASN A 59 -1.30 -25.09 -10.72
C ASN A 59 -1.27 -25.13 -9.18
N VAL A 60 -0.13 -25.48 -8.58
CA VAL A 60 0.02 -25.68 -7.13
C VAL A 60 1.21 -24.88 -6.59
N VAL A 61 1.10 -24.45 -5.34
CA VAL A 61 2.15 -23.75 -4.60
C VAL A 61 2.52 -24.54 -3.35
N TYR A 62 3.82 -24.62 -3.06
CA TYR A 62 4.35 -25.18 -1.82
C TYR A 62 5.14 -24.10 -1.06
N LYS A 63 4.72 -23.80 0.16
CA LYS A 63 5.38 -22.80 1.03
C LYS A 63 6.05 -23.49 2.20
N VAL A 64 7.38 -23.39 2.26
CA VAL A 64 8.25 -23.98 3.28
C VAL A 64 8.77 -22.88 4.21
N LYS A 65 8.73 -23.11 5.52
CA LYS A 65 9.28 -22.17 6.50
C LYS A 65 10.81 -22.31 6.55
N LYS A 66 11.53 -21.19 6.60
CA LYS A 66 12.99 -21.19 6.79
C LYS A 66 13.32 -21.52 8.24
N ASN A 67 14.49 -22.14 8.46
CA ASN A 67 15.01 -22.38 9.79
C ASN A 67 15.57 -21.08 10.40
N VAL A 68 14.70 -20.30 11.05
CA VAL A 68 15.02 -18.98 11.63
C VAL A 68 14.33 -18.80 12.98
N ASP A 69 14.89 -17.93 13.81
CA ASP A 69 14.27 -17.46 15.05
C ASP A 69 14.50 -15.94 15.16
N PHE A 70 13.41 -15.19 15.07
CA PHE A 70 13.42 -13.73 15.19
C PHE A 70 12.94 -13.24 16.57
N GLY A 71 12.74 -14.15 17.54
CA GLY A 71 12.16 -13.88 18.85
C GLY A 71 10.65 -13.67 18.85
N PHE A 72 10.09 -13.09 17.79
CA PHE A 72 8.64 -12.96 17.59
C PHE A 72 8.04 -14.05 16.69
N ALA A 73 8.88 -14.83 16.01
CA ALA A 73 8.55 -15.98 15.18
C ALA A 73 9.69 -17.00 15.29
N ASP A 74 9.38 -18.22 15.73
CA ASP A 74 10.36 -19.27 16.02
C ASP A 74 10.10 -20.51 15.18
N PHE A 75 10.95 -20.73 14.19
CA PHE A 75 10.93 -21.83 13.23
C PHE A 75 12.18 -22.71 13.35
N SER A 76 12.81 -22.70 14.52
CA SER A 76 14.11 -23.35 14.80
C SER A 76 14.10 -24.88 14.71
N SER A 77 12.93 -25.51 14.78
CA SER A 77 12.80 -26.98 14.70
C SER A 77 11.75 -27.40 13.69
N VAL A 78 11.92 -28.61 13.12
CA VAL A 78 10.96 -29.22 12.19
C VAL A 78 9.55 -29.26 12.78
N PHE A 79 9.43 -29.58 14.07
CA PHE A 79 8.14 -29.59 14.77
C PHE A 79 7.49 -28.21 14.84
N LYS A 80 8.26 -27.15 15.14
CA LYS A 80 7.73 -25.77 15.14
C LYS A 80 7.30 -25.33 13.74
N ARG A 81 8.05 -25.71 12.70
CA ARG A 81 7.69 -25.43 11.30
C ARG A 81 6.42 -26.17 10.88
N MET A 82 6.25 -27.42 11.30
CA MET A 82 5.00 -28.18 11.13
C MET A 82 3.81 -27.45 11.78
N GLN A 83 3.95 -27.03 13.04
CA GLN A 83 2.91 -26.28 13.75
C GLN A 83 2.56 -24.96 13.04
N ALA A 84 3.58 -24.24 12.55
CA ALA A 84 3.38 -23.03 11.78
C ALA A 84 2.63 -23.29 10.46
N CYS A 85 2.98 -24.34 9.72
CA CYS A 85 2.27 -24.70 8.48
C CYS A 85 0.79 -25.05 8.74
N LEU A 86 0.50 -25.76 9.83
CA LEU A 86 -0.87 -26.09 10.23
C LEU A 86 -1.64 -24.82 10.60
N ALA A 87 -1.04 -23.96 11.43
CA ALA A 87 -1.65 -22.70 11.82
C ALA A 87 -1.92 -21.79 10.62
N GLU A 88 -0.97 -21.68 9.67
CA GLU A 88 -1.16 -20.92 8.43
C GLU A 88 -2.34 -21.47 7.63
N THR A 89 -2.41 -22.79 7.45
CA THR A 89 -3.50 -23.44 6.72
C THR A 89 -4.86 -23.13 7.37
N GLN A 90 -4.98 -23.41 8.67
CA GLN A 90 -6.22 -23.21 9.42
C GLN A 90 -6.70 -21.75 9.42
N LEU A 91 -5.78 -20.81 9.65
CA LEU A 91 -6.12 -19.40 9.75
C LEU A 91 -6.55 -18.83 8.41
N ASN A 92 -5.91 -19.24 7.32
CA ASN A 92 -6.24 -18.75 5.99
C ASN A 92 -7.47 -19.42 5.39
N GLN A 93 -7.78 -20.67 5.74
CA GLN A 93 -9.02 -21.33 5.31
C GLN A 93 -10.29 -20.57 5.75
N ARG A 94 -10.21 -19.71 6.78
CA ARG A 94 -11.32 -18.84 7.21
C ARG A 94 -11.74 -17.83 6.12
N LEU A 95 -10.82 -17.45 5.24
CA LEU A 95 -11.03 -16.45 4.17
C LEU A 95 -10.78 -17.01 2.76
N ALA A 96 -10.10 -18.15 2.65
CA ALA A 96 -9.73 -18.82 1.40
C ALA A 96 -9.79 -20.37 1.53
N PRO A 97 -10.96 -20.95 1.86
CA PRO A 97 -11.10 -22.36 2.24
C PRO A 97 -10.70 -23.36 1.14
N THR A 98 -10.88 -22.96 -0.12
CA THR A 98 -10.56 -23.77 -1.31
C THR A 98 -9.12 -23.60 -1.79
N VAL A 99 -8.45 -22.52 -1.39
CA VAL A 99 -7.07 -22.20 -1.83
C VAL A 99 -6.05 -22.97 -1.00
N TYR A 100 -6.21 -22.98 0.32
CA TYR A 100 -5.32 -23.69 1.23
C TYR A 100 -5.76 -25.15 1.37
N LEU A 101 -4.98 -26.07 0.79
CA LEU A 101 -5.34 -27.48 0.69
C LEU A 101 -4.95 -28.27 1.95
N GLY A 102 -3.78 -27.99 2.52
CA GLY A 102 -3.28 -28.69 3.70
C GLY A 102 -1.78 -28.57 3.88
N VAL A 103 -1.21 -29.43 4.73
CA VAL A 103 0.23 -29.49 4.99
C VAL A 103 0.79 -30.81 4.48
N VAL A 104 1.91 -30.77 3.75
CA VAL A 104 2.57 -31.96 3.20
C VAL A 104 3.94 -32.19 3.83
N PRO A 105 4.35 -33.44 4.05
CA PRO A 105 5.70 -33.78 4.49
C PRO A 105 6.71 -33.62 3.36
N ILE A 106 7.92 -33.19 3.74
CA ILE A 106 9.13 -33.22 2.91
C ILE A 106 10.04 -34.30 3.48
N TYR A 107 10.47 -35.21 2.61
CA TYR A 107 11.31 -36.34 2.91
C TYR A 107 12.74 -36.15 2.41
N LYS A 108 13.67 -36.85 3.05
CA LYS A 108 15.00 -37.15 2.51
C LYS A 108 15.10 -38.66 2.36
N ASP A 109 15.22 -39.12 1.12
CA ASP A 109 15.28 -40.54 0.81
C ASP A 109 16.65 -41.16 1.15
N LYS A 110 16.80 -42.47 0.87
CA LYS A 110 18.03 -43.22 1.15
C LYS A 110 19.23 -42.74 0.32
N ASP A 111 18.98 -42.07 -0.81
CA ASP A 111 19.99 -41.50 -1.70
C ASP A 111 20.28 -40.02 -1.38
N ASN A 112 19.74 -39.52 -0.25
CA ASN A 112 19.81 -38.12 0.20
C ASN A 112 19.09 -37.13 -0.72
N ILE A 113 18.16 -37.59 -1.56
CA ILE A 113 17.36 -36.74 -2.44
C ILE A 113 16.15 -36.23 -1.66
N ILE A 114 15.87 -34.94 -1.79
CA ILE A 114 14.69 -34.30 -1.20
C ILE A 114 13.46 -34.67 -2.04
N ARG A 115 12.41 -35.14 -1.37
CA ARG A 115 11.11 -35.46 -1.98
C ARG A 115 9.97 -34.79 -1.23
N ILE A 116 8.88 -34.47 -1.91
CA ILE A 116 7.68 -33.86 -1.32
C ILE A 116 6.43 -34.61 -1.77
N SER A 117 5.53 -34.88 -0.81
CA SER A 117 4.24 -35.50 -1.13
C SER A 117 3.37 -34.53 -1.93
N THR A 118 2.85 -34.97 -3.08
CA THR A 118 1.92 -34.15 -3.86
C THR A 118 0.46 -34.50 -3.62
N TYR A 119 0.15 -35.63 -2.98
CA TYR A 119 -1.22 -36.15 -2.96
C TYR A 119 -1.75 -36.47 -1.57
N ASP A 120 -0.88 -36.83 -0.63
CA ASP A 120 -1.25 -36.97 0.77
C ASP A 120 -0.89 -35.69 1.54
N HIS A 121 -1.90 -35.04 2.10
CA HIS A 121 -1.78 -33.81 2.87
C HIS A 121 -2.60 -33.90 4.15
N TRP A 122 -2.04 -33.33 5.21
CA TRP A 122 -2.68 -33.24 6.51
C TRP A 122 -3.74 -32.15 6.52
N THR A 123 -4.92 -32.52 7.00
CA THR A 123 -6.06 -31.67 7.34
C THR A 123 -6.54 -31.99 8.76
N ASP A 124 -7.27 -31.09 9.40
CA ASP A 124 -7.81 -31.32 10.76
C ASP A 124 -8.71 -32.56 10.89
N ALA A 125 -9.28 -33.02 9.77
CA ALA A 125 -10.12 -34.22 9.70
C ALA A 125 -9.31 -35.52 9.55
N ARG A 126 -8.01 -35.44 9.23
CA ARG A 126 -7.11 -36.59 9.10
C ARG A 126 -6.20 -36.72 10.34
N GLU A 127 -5.84 -37.96 10.64
CA GLU A 127 -5.21 -38.40 11.88
C GLU A 127 -4.01 -37.53 12.31
N LYS A 128 -3.94 -37.21 13.61
CA LYS A 128 -2.97 -36.24 14.18
C LYS A 128 -1.59 -36.84 14.47
N ASP A 129 -1.36 -38.09 14.07
CA ASP A 129 -0.12 -38.78 14.36
C ASP A 129 0.90 -38.54 13.24
N ALA A 130 2.00 -37.85 13.53
CA ALA A 130 3.09 -37.63 12.59
C ALA A 130 3.70 -38.96 12.07
N THR A 131 3.49 -40.07 12.79
CA THR A 131 3.92 -41.41 12.34
C THR A 131 3.10 -41.96 11.19
N TYR A 132 1.87 -41.45 10.94
CA TYR A 132 1.11 -41.77 9.73
C TYR A 132 1.87 -41.31 8.48
N TYR A 133 2.50 -40.13 8.55
CA TYR A 133 3.29 -39.58 7.44
C TYR A 133 4.71 -40.17 7.36
N ALA A 134 5.10 -41.05 8.30
CA ALA A 134 6.36 -41.78 8.19
C ALA A 134 6.21 -42.85 7.12
N ASN A 135 7.04 -42.79 6.08
CA ASN A 135 7.01 -43.73 4.98
C ASN A 135 8.43 -44.20 4.69
N ASP A 136 8.71 -45.48 4.96
CA ASP A 136 10.04 -46.08 4.74
C ASP A 136 10.46 -46.11 3.26
N GLU A 137 9.52 -45.98 2.31
CA GLU A 137 9.77 -45.85 0.88
C GLU A 137 10.22 -44.44 0.49
N PHE A 138 9.62 -43.40 1.09
CA PHE A 138 9.97 -42.00 0.80
C PHE A 138 11.11 -41.47 1.66
N GLY A 139 11.42 -42.12 2.78
CA GLY A 139 12.54 -41.81 3.65
C GLY A 139 12.13 -41.06 4.92
N GLU A 140 13.08 -40.35 5.52
CA GLU A 140 12.83 -39.63 6.76
C GLU A 140 12.19 -38.27 6.49
N VAL A 141 11.18 -37.89 7.27
CA VAL A 141 10.61 -36.54 7.21
C VAL A 141 11.64 -35.54 7.72
N VAL A 142 12.04 -34.60 6.88
CA VAL A 142 13.05 -33.57 7.19
C VAL A 142 12.48 -32.17 7.28
N ASP A 143 11.30 -31.92 6.71
CA ASP A 143 10.55 -30.67 6.86
C ASP A 143 9.07 -30.80 6.45
N TRP A 144 8.34 -29.68 6.44
CA TRP A 144 6.93 -29.59 6.04
C TRP A 144 6.67 -28.39 5.13
N ALA A 145 5.64 -28.48 4.29
CA ALA A 145 5.20 -27.39 3.44
C ALA A 145 3.68 -27.19 3.50
N VAL A 146 3.23 -25.93 3.40
CA VAL A 146 1.82 -25.61 3.11
C VAL A 146 1.58 -25.83 1.62
N LYS A 147 0.56 -26.62 1.26
CA LYS A 147 0.13 -26.85 -0.13
C LYS A 147 -1.08 -25.98 -0.45
N MET A 148 -1.01 -25.21 -1.54
CA MET A 148 -2.06 -24.27 -1.95
C MET A 148 -2.33 -24.35 -3.45
N ARG A 149 -3.52 -23.92 -3.90
CA ARG A 149 -3.78 -23.66 -5.32
C ARG A 149 -2.98 -22.43 -5.77
N ARG A 150 -2.41 -22.45 -6.98
CA ARG A 150 -1.77 -21.27 -7.58
C ARG A 150 -2.85 -20.33 -8.12
N LEU A 151 -2.75 -19.06 -7.73
CA LEU A 151 -3.63 -17.99 -8.22
C LEU A 151 -2.86 -17.04 -9.15
N PRO A 152 -3.49 -16.45 -10.17
CA PRO A 152 -2.85 -15.44 -11.02
C PRO A 152 -2.55 -14.16 -10.23
N ASN A 153 -1.35 -13.59 -10.40
CA ASN A 153 -0.97 -12.33 -9.75
C ASN A 153 -1.81 -11.14 -10.25
N GLU A 154 -2.32 -11.25 -11.47
CA GLU A 154 -3.20 -10.30 -12.15
C GLU A 154 -4.53 -10.12 -11.42
N ASN A 155 -4.93 -11.13 -10.64
CA ASN A 155 -6.17 -11.13 -9.88
C ASN A 155 -6.07 -10.44 -8.51
N THR A 156 -4.87 -10.00 -8.11
CA THR A 156 -4.70 -9.27 -6.85
C THR A 156 -5.37 -7.91 -6.91
N CYS A 157 -5.93 -7.47 -5.78
CA CYS A 157 -6.46 -6.12 -5.61
C CYS A 157 -5.36 -5.07 -5.89
N LEU A 158 -4.12 -5.35 -5.50
CA LEU A 158 -2.96 -4.50 -5.84
C LEU A 158 -2.71 -4.41 -7.35
N HIS A 159 -2.83 -5.51 -8.10
CA HIS A 159 -2.65 -5.48 -9.55
C HIS A 159 -3.79 -4.71 -10.23
N LEU A 160 -5.05 -4.98 -9.87
CA LEU A 160 -6.19 -4.24 -10.40
C LEU A 160 -6.09 -2.73 -10.11
N LEU A 161 -5.58 -2.36 -8.94
CA LEU A 161 -5.27 -0.97 -8.65
C LEU A 161 -4.20 -0.43 -9.61
N LYS A 162 -3.12 -1.19 -9.81
CA LYS A 162 -2.00 -0.85 -10.69
C LYS A 162 -2.38 -0.60 -12.14
N THR A 163 -3.36 -1.34 -12.63
CA THR A 163 -3.84 -1.26 -14.01
C THR A 163 -5.06 -0.36 -14.18
N GLY A 164 -5.50 0.33 -13.12
CA GLY A 164 -6.67 1.22 -13.17
C GLY A 164 -8.03 0.48 -13.20
N MET A 165 -8.03 -0.83 -12.96
CA MET A 165 -9.22 -1.69 -13.03
C MET A 165 -9.94 -1.86 -11.68
N LEU A 166 -9.36 -1.41 -10.56
CA LEU A 166 -10.00 -1.49 -9.25
C LEU A 166 -11.11 -0.43 -9.10
N THR A 167 -12.36 -0.88 -8.99
CA THR A 167 -13.54 -0.02 -8.89
C THR A 167 -14.10 0.02 -7.46
N PRO A 168 -14.92 1.04 -7.11
CA PRO A 168 -15.64 1.07 -5.84
C PRO A 168 -16.51 -0.18 -5.60
N ALA A 169 -17.17 -0.72 -6.63
CA ALA A 169 -18.00 -1.91 -6.51
C ALA A 169 -17.19 -3.17 -6.11
N LEU A 170 -15.95 -3.30 -6.61
CA LEU A 170 -15.04 -4.36 -6.17
C LEU A 170 -14.64 -4.17 -4.71
N LEU A 171 -14.41 -2.92 -4.28
CA LEU A 171 -14.12 -2.60 -2.88
C LEU A 171 -15.30 -2.90 -1.95
N ASP A 172 -16.53 -2.70 -2.40
CA ASP A 172 -17.74 -3.08 -1.64
C ASP A 172 -17.78 -4.60 -1.39
N ALA A 173 -17.40 -5.41 -2.39
CA ALA A 173 -17.31 -6.86 -2.24
C ALA A 173 -16.23 -7.28 -1.22
N VAL A 174 -15.06 -6.64 -1.27
CA VAL A 174 -13.97 -6.86 -0.30
C VAL A 174 -14.44 -6.48 1.11
N ALA A 175 -15.01 -5.28 1.27
CA ALA A 175 -15.55 -4.79 2.52
C ALA A 175 -16.60 -5.75 3.11
N ALA A 176 -17.52 -6.25 2.28
CA ALA A 176 -18.55 -7.19 2.70
C ALA A 176 -17.97 -8.56 3.12
N LYS A 177 -16.98 -9.10 2.39
CA LYS A 177 -16.29 -10.35 2.75
C LYS A 177 -15.62 -10.23 4.12
N ILE A 178 -14.90 -9.13 4.35
CA ILE A 178 -14.14 -8.91 5.58
C ILE A 178 -15.05 -8.60 6.76
N ALA A 179 -16.11 -7.81 6.55
CA ALA A 179 -17.13 -7.56 7.58
C ALA A 179 -17.79 -8.88 8.04
N ARG A 180 -18.14 -9.78 7.11
CA ARG A 180 -18.67 -11.11 7.46
C ARG A 180 -17.68 -11.93 8.27
N PHE A 181 -16.41 -11.94 7.87
CA PHE A 181 -15.34 -12.62 8.61
C PHE A 181 -15.24 -12.09 10.05
N HIS A 182 -15.20 -10.77 10.25
CA HIS A 182 -15.08 -10.14 11.57
C HIS A 182 -16.26 -10.42 12.50
N VAL A 183 -17.46 -10.66 11.96
CA VAL A 183 -18.62 -11.09 12.76
C VAL A 183 -18.40 -12.48 13.35
N THR A 184 -17.81 -13.40 12.57
CA THR A 184 -17.59 -14.80 12.97
C THR A 184 -16.21 -15.06 13.59
N ALA A 185 -15.31 -14.09 13.54
CA ALA A 185 -13.95 -14.23 14.06
C ALA A 185 -13.98 -14.56 15.56
N ARG A 186 -13.06 -15.43 16.00
CA ARG A 186 -13.00 -15.90 17.38
C ARG A 186 -12.80 -14.72 18.34
N LYS A 187 -13.51 -14.76 19.47
CA LYS A 187 -13.44 -13.78 20.55
C LYS A 187 -13.34 -14.50 21.89
N SER A 188 -12.66 -13.89 22.85
CA SER A 188 -12.55 -14.39 24.22
C SER A 188 -12.10 -13.26 25.15
N PRO A 189 -12.30 -13.39 26.47
CA PRO A 189 -11.72 -12.44 27.43
C PRO A 189 -10.20 -12.28 27.31
N SER A 190 -9.47 -13.33 26.90
CA SER A 190 -8.03 -13.25 26.65
C SER A 190 -7.69 -12.45 25.39
N ILE A 191 -8.52 -12.53 24.34
CA ILE A 191 -8.38 -11.72 23.13
C ILE A 191 -8.74 -10.25 23.42
N ASP A 192 -9.78 -10.00 24.23
CA ASP A 192 -10.21 -8.65 24.60
C ASP A 192 -9.14 -7.81 25.29
N ALA A 193 -8.22 -8.45 26.03
CA ALA A 193 -7.10 -7.78 26.68
C ALA A 193 -6.20 -7.00 25.70
N PHE A 194 -6.10 -7.46 24.45
CA PHE A 194 -5.28 -6.82 23.41
C PHE A 194 -5.85 -5.49 22.92
N GLY A 195 -7.16 -5.26 23.11
CA GLY A 195 -7.81 -3.98 22.80
C GLY A 195 -7.87 -3.00 23.97
N SER A 196 -7.32 -3.37 25.14
CA SER A 196 -7.33 -2.49 26.31
C SER A 196 -6.56 -1.18 26.03
N PRO A 197 -6.98 -0.04 26.62
CA PRO A 197 -6.28 1.23 26.42
C PRO A 197 -4.78 1.15 26.75
N SER A 198 -4.42 0.43 27.81
CA SER A 198 -3.02 0.23 28.21
C SER A 198 -2.23 -0.58 27.19
N ALA A 199 -2.80 -1.65 26.62
CA ALA A 199 -2.17 -2.44 25.59
C ALA A 199 -1.95 -1.62 24.30
N ILE A 200 -2.95 -0.84 23.89
CA ILE A 200 -2.84 0.03 22.71
C ILE A 200 -1.77 1.11 22.93
N ALA A 201 -1.77 1.79 24.07
CA ALA A 201 -0.76 2.79 24.41
C ALA A 201 0.65 2.20 24.44
N ALA A 202 0.82 1.01 25.03
CA ALA A 202 2.09 0.30 25.03
C ALA A 202 2.57 -0.04 23.61
N ASN A 203 1.68 -0.52 22.74
CA ASN A 203 2.00 -0.81 21.34
C ASN A 203 2.42 0.44 20.56
N VAL A 204 1.74 1.57 20.78
CA VAL A 204 2.08 2.86 20.18
C VAL A 204 3.47 3.31 20.63
N ASN A 205 3.73 3.29 21.94
CA ASN A 205 5.01 3.70 22.51
C ASN A 205 6.16 2.78 22.05
N GLU A 206 5.94 1.47 22.02
CA GLU A 206 6.95 0.51 21.56
C GLU A 206 7.39 0.78 20.12
N ASN A 207 6.45 1.16 19.23
CA ASN A 207 6.81 1.54 17.87
C ASN A 207 7.81 2.71 17.86
N PHE A 208 7.55 3.78 18.63
CA PHE A 208 8.43 4.94 18.70
C PHE A 208 9.74 4.65 19.45
N GLU A 209 9.75 3.75 20.42
CA GLU A 209 10.97 3.28 21.08
C GLU A 209 11.89 2.55 20.09
N GLN A 210 11.31 1.65 19.28
CA GLN A 210 12.02 0.88 18.27
C GLN A 210 12.50 1.72 17.08
N THR A 211 11.84 2.84 16.78
CA THR A 211 12.18 3.71 15.65
C THR A 211 12.98 4.96 16.03
N LYS A 212 13.50 5.09 17.26
CA LYS A 212 14.24 6.29 17.72
C LYS A 212 15.40 6.71 16.81
N THR A 213 16.03 5.76 16.14
CA THR A 213 17.18 6.00 15.25
C THR A 213 16.76 6.34 13.81
N HIS A 214 15.48 6.20 13.44
CA HIS A 214 15.02 6.36 12.05
C HIS A 214 15.27 7.77 11.50
N ALA A 215 15.10 8.80 12.33
CA ALA A 215 15.42 10.17 11.94
C ALA A 215 16.91 10.35 11.64
N ARG A 216 17.78 9.84 12.52
CA ARG A 216 19.25 9.87 12.32
C ARG A 216 19.69 9.06 11.10
N ALA A 217 18.95 8.01 10.74
CA ALA A 217 19.22 7.19 9.57
C ALA A 217 18.67 7.77 8.25
N GLY A 218 18.01 8.94 8.28
CA GLY A 218 17.42 9.58 7.11
C GLY A 218 16.21 8.83 6.54
N LEU A 219 15.51 8.04 7.37
CA LEU A 219 14.26 7.36 7.01
C LEU A 219 13.02 8.25 7.18
N VAL A 220 13.17 9.38 7.88
CA VAL A 220 12.13 10.37 8.17
C VAL A 220 12.81 11.67 8.61
N ASP A 221 12.21 12.82 8.30
CA ASP A 221 12.66 14.09 8.87
C ASP A 221 12.42 14.13 10.40
N ALA A 222 13.31 14.78 11.15
CA ALA A 222 13.20 14.83 12.61
C ALA A 222 11.93 15.54 13.09
N SER A 223 11.50 16.59 12.38
CA SER A 223 10.27 17.34 12.71
C SER A 223 9.02 16.49 12.46
N VAL A 224 8.97 15.77 11.33
CA VAL A 224 7.89 14.83 11.00
C VAL A 224 7.78 13.74 12.05
N TYR A 225 8.92 13.12 12.43
CA TYR A 225 8.94 12.08 13.45
C TYR A 225 8.39 12.58 14.80
N ALA A 226 8.89 13.72 15.27
CA ALA A 226 8.45 14.32 16.53
C ALA A 226 6.95 14.67 16.48
N HIS A 227 6.47 15.19 15.35
CA HIS A 227 5.07 15.56 15.18
C HIS A 227 4.15 14.33 15.19
N VAL A 228 4.48 13.30 14.41
CA VAL A 228 3.73 12.04 14.36
C VAL A 228 3.70 11.38 15.73
N LYS A 229 4.83 11.34 16.45
CA LYS A 229 4.90 10.81 17.81
C LYS A 229 3.92 11.52 18.74
N ARG A 230 4.05 12.85 18.85
CA ARG A 230 3.20 13.67 19.72
C ARG A 230 1.71 13.48 19.41
N LEU A 231 1.32 13.58 18.13
CA LEU A 231 -0.08 13.43 17.74
C LEU A 231 -0.61 12.01 17.96
N SER A 232 0.23 10.98 17.77
CA SER A 232 -0.15 9.60 18.07
C SER A 232 -0.43 9.42 19.56
N GLU A 233 0.43 9.96 20.43
CA GLU A 233 0.26 9.92 21.89
C GLU A 233 -1.01 10.68 22.32
N THR A 234 -1.22 11.90 21.80
CA THR A 234 -2.42 12.70 22.08
C THR A 234 -3.70 11.98 21.64
N MET A 235 -3.76 11.53 20.38
CA MET A 235 -4.95 10.86 19.85
C MET A 235 -5.21 9.52 20.57
N THR A 236 -4.18 8.81 21.01
CA THR A 236 -4.34 7.61 21.84
C THR A 236 -5.01 7.94 23.17
N ALA A 237 -4.60 9.02 23.83
CA ALA A 237 -5.21 9.47 25.08
C ALA A 237 -6.67 9.91 24.86
N ASP A 238 -6.95 10.67 23.80
CA ASP A 238 -8.30 11.15 23.46
C ASP A 238 -9.28 10.01 23.16
N LEU A 239 -8.78 8.86 22.70
CA LEU A 239 -9.57 7.68 22.33
C LEU A 239 -9.72 6.66 23.47
N ASP A 240 -9.18 6.91 24.68
CA ASP A 240 -9.22 5.96 25.81
C ASP A 240 -10.64 5.41 26.08
N THR A 241 -11.63 6.30 26.15
CA THR A 241 -13.04 5.91 26.38
C THR A 241 -13.57 5.04 25.24
N ILE A 242 -13.21 5.34 24.00
CA ILE A 242 -13.63 4.54 22.85
C ILE A 242 -13.00 3.14 22.93
N PHE A 243 -11.70 3.03 23.21
CA PHE A 243 -11.06 1.71 23.38
C PHE A 243 -11.71 0.87 24.47
N ARG A 244 -12.06 1.46 25.62
CA ARG A 244 -12.81 0.76 26.69
C ARG A 244 -14.15 0.25 26.18
N GLN A 245 -14.91 1.09 25.50
CA GLN A 245 -16.19 0.70 24.90
C GLN A 245 -16.02 -0.42 23.87
N ARG A 246 -14.94 -0.45 23.09
CA ARG A 246 -14.68 -1.54 22.13
C ARG A 246 -14.47 -2.87 22.87
N VAL A 247 -13.72 -2.86 23.97
CA VAL A 247 -13.48 -4.04 24.82
C VAL A 247 -14.76 -4.50 25.53
N GLU A 248 -15.48 -3.57 26.18
CA GLU A 248 -16.73 -3.86 26.89
C GLU A 248 -17.79 -4.47 25.97
N ASN A 249 -17.87 -3.99 24.73
CA ASN A 249 -18.80 -4.49 23.72
C ASN A 249 -18.25 -5.70 22.94
N ARG A 250 -17.14 -6.33 23.37
CA ARG A 250 -16.57 -7.54 22.77
C ARG A 250 -16.29 -7.40 21.28
N TYR A 251 -15.69 -6.28 20.86
CA TYR A 251 -15.27 -6.10 19.47
C TYR A 251 -13.96 -6.80 19.13
N ILE A 252 -13.05 -6.95 20.09
CA ILE A 252 -11.71 -7.45 19.83
C ILE A 252 -11.79 -8.92 19.42
N SER A 253 -11.07 -9.27 18.35
CA SER A 253 -11.23 -10.56 17.70
C SER A 253 -9.92 -11.07 17.10
N ASP A 254 -9.92 -12.35 16.77
CA ASP A 254 -8.84 -13.05 16.07
C ASP A 254 -8.88 -12.74 14.56
N THR A 255 -8.37 -11.57 14.18
CA THR A 255 -8.50 -10.97 12.83
C THR A 255 -7.49 -11.54 11.81
N HIS A 256 -7.20 -10.81 10.73
CA HIS A 256 -6.19 -11.19 9.72
C HIS A 256 -4.77 -10.86 10.20
N GLY A 257 -4.56 -9.65 10.73
CA GLY A 257 -3.31 -9.20 11.35
C GLY A 257 -2.35 -8.42 10.43
N ASP A 258 -2.40 -8.64 9.11
CA ASP A 258 -1.73 -7.82 8.07
C ASP A 258 -2.54 -7.80 6.76
N LEU A 259 -3.74 -7.23 6.79
CA LEU A 259 -4.65 -7.22 5.63
C LEU A 259 -4.18 -6.21 4.56
N ARG A 260 -3.50 -6.69 3.52
CA ARG A 260 -2.86 -5.86 2.48
C ARG A 260 -3.51 -6.06 1.11
N LEU A 261 -3.34 -5.09 0.20
CA LEU A 261 -3.89 -5.18 -1.16
C LEU A 261 -3.35 -6.36 -1.95
N GLU A 262 -2.11 -6.79 -1.68
CA GLU A 262 -1.45 -7.92 -2.34
C GLU A 262 -1.96 -9.29 -1.86
N HIS A 263 -2.72 -9.31 -0.75
CA HIS A 263 -3.27 -10.53 -0.15
C HIS A 263 -4.72 -10.79 -0.56
N VAL A 264 -5.38 -9.81 -1.18
CA VAL A 264 -6.80 -9.89 -1.58
C VAL A 264 -6.88 -10.21 -3.07
N TYR A 265 -7.56 -11.28 -3.42
CA TYR A 265 -7.74 -11.74 -4.80
C TYR A 265 -9.22 -11.78 -5.19
N PHE A 266 -9.48 -11.49 -6.45
CA PHE A 266 -10.78 -11.73 -7.09
C PHE A 266 -10.70 -12.98 -7.96
N LEU A 267 -11.62 -13.93 -7.75
CA LEU A 267 -11.65 -15.20 -8.49
C LEU A 267 -13.03 -15.40 -9.11
N PRO A 268 -13.16 -16.01 -10.30
CA PRO A 268 -14.45 -16.46 -10.79
C PRO A 268 -15.12 -17.39 -9.79
N THR A 269 -16.37 -17.12 -9.40
CA THR A 269 -17.09 -17.90 -8.38
C THR A 269 -17.13 -19.39 -8.71
N ALA A 270 -17.29 -19.74 -10.00
CA ALA A 270 -17.31 -21.13 -10.46
C ALA A 270 -15.97 -21.85 -10.22
N ALA A 271 -14.84 -21.17 -10.43
CA ALA A 271 -13.50 -21.74 -10.22
C ALA A 271 -13.14 -21.86 -8.73
N ASN A 272 -13.72 -21.00 -7.88
CA ASN A 272 -13.50 -21.02 -6.44
C ASN A 272 -14.51 -21.90 -5.65
N ALA A 273 -15.42 -22.59 -6.34
CA ALA A 273 -16.40 -23.45 -5.69
C ALA A 273 -15.75 -24.69 -5.03
N PRO A 274 -16.37 -25.27 -3.98
CA PRO A 274 -15.99 -26.58 -3.47
C PRO A 274 -16.01 -27.63 -4.58
N LEU A 275 -15.07 -28.58 -4.52
CA LEU A 275 -15.00 -29.66 -5.50
C LEU A 275 -16.23 -30.57 -5.41
N SER A 276 -16.74 -31.03 -6.55
CA SER A 276 -17.73 -32.11 -6.60
C SER A 276 -17.12 -33.42 -6.08
N THR A 277 -17.95 -34.40 -5.72
CA THR A 277 -17.48 -35.71 -5.23
C THR A 277 -16.53 -36.39 -6.22
N ALA A 278 -16.81 -36.31 -7.53
CA ALA A 278 -15.94 -36.88 -8.56
C ALA A 278 -14.57 -36.16 -8.62
N GLN A 279 -14.58 -34.83 -8.57
CA GLN A 279 -13.34 -34.03 -8.55
C GLN A 279 -12.53 -34.25 -7.27
N ALA A 280 -13.20 -34.40 -6.12
CA ALA A 280 -12.54 -34.72 -4.86
C ALA A 280 -11.90 -36.12 -4.90
N ALA A 281 -12.60 -37.10 -5.47
CA ALA A 281 -12.09 -38.47 -5.63
C ALA A 281 -10.86 -38.51 -6.56
N SER A 282 -10.85 -37.72 -7.63
CA SER A 282 -9.72 -37.60 -8.55
C SER A 282 -8.66 -36.58 -8.10
N ARG A 283 -8.77 -36.04 -6.87
CA ARG A 283 -7.86 -35.02 -6.30
C ARG A 283 -7.61 -33.83 -7.24
N TYR A 284 -8.64 -33.44 -8.00
CA TYR A 284 -8.57 -32.40 -9.01
C TYR A 284 -8.17 -31.05 -8.42
N VAL A 285 -7.20 -30.39 -9.05
CA VAL A 285 -6.84 -28.99 -8.80
C VAL A 285 -7.21 -28.18 -10.05
N PRO A 286 -8.05 -27.14 -9.93
CA PRO A 286 -8.33 -26.27 -11.07
C PRO A 286 -7.05 -25.67 -11.65
N PRO A 287 -6.86 -25.70 -12.97
CA PRO A 287 -5.68 -25.11 -13.58
C PRO A 287 -5.67 -23.60 -13.36
N ILE A 288 -4.48 -22.99 -13.30
CA ILE A 288 -4.35 -21.54 -13.06
C ILE A 288 -5.18 -20.70 -14.06
N ALA A 289 -5.27 -21.16 -15.31
CA ALA A 289 -6.06 -20.53 -16.38
C ALA A 289 -7.56 -20.47 -16.08
N ALA A 290 -8.09 -21.35 -15.22
CA ALA A 290 -9.49 -21.31 -14.79
C ALA A 290 -9.84 -20.07 -13.97
N TYR A 291 -8.84 -19.37 -13.43
CA TYR A 291 -9.02 -18.13 -12.66
C TYR A 291 -8.91 -16.86 -13.51
N ALA A 292 -8.72 -16.96 -14.83
CA ALA A 292 -8.64 -15.79 -15.69
C ALA A 292 -9.92 -14.93 -15.58
N LEU A 293 -9.73 -13.62 -15.32
CA LEU A 293 -10.83 -12.68 -15.21
C LEU A 293 -11.25 -12.20 -16.60
N THR A 294 -12.32 -12.78 -17.15
CA THR A 294 -12.91 -12.33 -18.42
C THR A 294 -13.84 -11.12 -18.25
N THR A 295 -14.34 -10.91 -17.03
CA THR A 295 -15.18 -9.78 -16.63
C THR A 295 -14.91 -9.41 -15.17
N LEU A 296 -15.14 -8.14 -14.82
CA LEU A 296 -15.09 -7.62 -13.45
C LEU A 296 -16.50 -7.41 -12.86
N ASP A 297 -17.49 -8.14 -13.37
CA ASP A 297 -18.83 -8.19 -12.76
C ASP A 297 -18.76 -8.87 -11.39
N VAL A 298 -19.00 -8.07 -10.35
CA VAL A 298 -18.94 -8.49 -8.94
C VAL A 298 -19.89 -9.66 -8.64
N SER A 299 -20.99 -9.83 -9.39
CA SER A 299 -21.93 -10.93 -9.17
C SER A 299 -21.38 -12.31 -9.55
N ALA A 300 -20.34 -12.35 -10.40
CA ALA A 300 -19.67 -13.56 -10.87
C ALA A 300 -18.30 -13.81 -10.21
N LEU A 301 -17.92 -12.97 -9.23
CA LEU A 301 -16.64 -13.03 -8.54
C LEU A 301 -16.80 -13.38 -7.07
N ASP A 302 -15.85 -14.15 -6.55
CA ASP A 302 -15.62 -14.31 -5.12
C ASP A 302 -14.33 -13.61 -4.72
N VAL A 303 -14.31 -13.11 -3.48
CA VAL A 303 -13.13 -12.50 -2.87
C VAL A 303 -12.48 -13.52 -1.95
N VAL A 304 -11.19 -13.78 -2.13
CA VAL A 304 -10.38 -14.57 -1.20
C VAL A 304 -9.27 -13.70 -0.63
N VAL A 305 -8.91 -13.96 0.62
CA VAL A 305 -7.84 -13.25 1.32
C VAL A 305 -6.86 -14.26 1.89
N LEU A 306 -5.57 -14.05 1.63
CA LEU A 306 -4.48 -14.96 1.98
C LEU A 306 -3.53 -14.31 3.00
N ASP A 307 -2.57 -15.08 3.50
CA ASP A 307 -1.46 -14.62 4.35
C ASP A 307 -1.87 -13.96 5.68
N CYS A 308 -2.85 -14.55 6.38
CA CYS A 308 -3.11 -14.27 7.80
C CYS A 308 -1.87 -14.58 8.63
N ILE A 309 -1.47 -13.69 9.56
CA ILE A 309 -0.31 -13.91 10.43
C ILE A 309 -0.53 -15.14 11.31
N GLU A 310 0.28 -16.19 11.16
CA GLU A 310 0.12 -17.46 11.88
C GLU A 310 0.98 -17.57 13.15
N PHE A 311 2.12 -16.86 13.18
CA PHE A 311 3.19 -17.09 14.14
C PHE A 311 3.09 -16.25 15.42
N ASN A 312 2.26 -15.21 15.45
CA ASN A 312 2.15 -14.33 16.62
C ASN A 312 0.74 -13.79 16.82
N GLU A 313 0.10 -14.25 17.90
CA GLU A 313 -1.25 -13.85 18.26
C GLU A 313 -1.37 -12.35 18.56
N ARG A 314 -0.32 -11.70 19.09
CA ARG A 314 -0.32 -10.25 19.36
C ARG A 314 -0.52 -9.40 18.11
N PHE A 315 -0.09 -9.91 16.95
CA PHE A 315 -0.28 -9.20 15.68
C PHE A 315 -1.65 -9.46 15.06
N ARG A 316 -2.29 -10.58 15.41
CA ARG A 316 -3.58 -11.02 14.84
C ARG A 316 -4.78 -10.67 15.71
N TYR A 317 -4.64 -10.66 17.03
CA TYR A 317 -5.69 -10.29 17.97
C TYR A 317 -5.82 -8.77 18.01
N SER A 318 -6.90 -8.26 17.43
CA SER A 318 -7.07 -6.82 17.33
C SER A 318 -8.54 -6.43 17.17
N ASP A 319 -8.79 -5.13 17.27
CA ASP A 319 -10.04 -4.54 16.86
C ASP A 319 -10.23 -4.74 15.33
N PRO A 320 -11.41 -5.16 14.83
CA PRO A 320 -11.71 -5.23 13.40
C PRO A 320 -11.37 -3.95 12.62
N LEU A 321 -11.50 -2.77 13.23
CA LEU A 321 -11.11 -1.49 12.63
C LEU A 321 -9.58 -1.34 12.52
N ALA A 322 -8.82 -1.95 13.44
CA ALA A 322 -7.37 -2.00 13.38
C ALA A 322 -6.85 -2.98 12.33
N ASP A 323 -7.65 -3.98 11.95
CA ASP A 323 -7.32 -4.93 10.87
C ASP A 323 -7.54 -4.28 9.50
N VAL A 324 -8.74 -3.73 9.23
CA VAL A 324 -9.03 -3.05 7.95
C VAL A 324 -8.23 -1.76 7.73
N ALA A 325 -7.68 -1.20 8.80
CA ALA A 325 -6.76 -0.07 8.73
C ALA A 325 -5.52 -0.37 7.87
N PHE A 326 -5.04 -1.62 7.78
CA PHE A 326 -3.95 -1.96 6.87
C PHE A 326 -4.34 -1.78 5.40
N PHE A 327 -5.53 -2.21 5.02
CA PHE A 327 -6.03 -2.10 3.65
C PHE A 327 -6.25 -0.64 3.25
N SER A 328 -6.87 0.16 4.13
CA SER A 328 -7.04 1.61 3.98
C SER A 328 -5.69 2.33 3.85
N MET A 329 -4.72 1.96 4.67
CA MET A 329 -3.37 2.54 4.69
C MET A 329 -2.61 2.26 3.38
N ASP A 330 -2.75 1.06 2.79
CA ASP A 330 -2.15 0.75 1.50
C ASP A 330 -2.71 1.62 0.36
N LEU A 331 -4.02 1.85 0.33
CA LEU A 331 -4.67 2.73 -0.67
C LEU A 331 -4.16 4.17 -0.53
N LEU A 332 -4.03 4.68 0.70
CA LEU A 332 -3.51 6.02 0.97
C LEU A 332 -2.03 6.16 0.58
N ARG A 333 -1.20 5.15 0.91
CA ARG A 333 0.21 5.09 0.49
C ARG A 333 0.36 5.10 -1.02
N LEU A 334 -0.60 4.52 -1.74
CA LEU A 334 -0.63 4.51 -3.20
C LEU A 334 -1.32 5.74 -3.81
N GLY A 335 -1.62 6.77 -3.01
CA GLY A 335 -2.18 8.03 -3.51
C GLY A 335 -3.67 7.97 -3.88
N ARG A 336 -4.39 6.90 -3.49
CA ARG A 336 -5.80 6.67 -3.83
C ARG A 336 -6.71 6.90 -2.63
N SER A 337 -6.75 8.16 -2.19
CA SER A 337 -7.58 8.61 -1.06
C SER A 337 -9.09 8.50 -1.34
N ASP A 338 -9.48 8.60 -2.61
CA ASP A 338 -10.81 8.33 -3.13
C ASP A 338 -11.24 6.88 -2.85
N LEU A 339 -10.42 5.91 -3.23
CA LEU A 339 -10.68 4.49 -3.00
C LEU A 339 -10.61 4.13 -1.51
N ALA A 340 -9.67 4.72 -0.75
CA ALA A 340 -9.61 4.53 0.69
C ALA A 340 -10.92 4.98 1.37
N ARG A 341 -11.49 6.12 0.95
CA ARG A 341 -12.77 6.62 1.46
C ARG A 341 -13.94 5.70 1.07
N ALA A 342 -13.96 5.22 -0.17
CA ALA A 342 -14.97 4.28 -0.65
C ALA A 342 -14.94 2.98 0.18
N PHE A 343 -13.78 2.34 0.29
CA PHE A 343 -13.61 1.13 1.10
C PHE A 343 -13.98 1.33 2.57
N ASN A 344 -13.51 2.42 3.20
CA ASN A 344 -13.81 2.70 4.60
C ASN A 344 -15.32 2.87 4.85
N SER A 345 -16.01 3.57 3.94
CA SER A 345 -17.47 3.75 4.05
C SER A 345 -18.19 2.42 3.86
N ALA A 346 -17.85 1.67 2.81
CA ALA A 346 -18.42 0.37 2.52
C ALA A 346 -18.25 -0.63 3.68
N TYR A 347 -17.05 -0.66 4.30
CA TYR A 347 -16.80 -1.55 5.43
C TYR A 347 -17.55 -1.13 6.69
N LEU A 348 -17.58 0.16 7.01
CA LEU A 348 -18.32 0.65 8.17
C LEU A 348 -19.81 0.41 8.01
N ASP A 349 -20.36 0.53 6.81
CA ASP A 349 -21.76 0.22 6.52
C ASP A 349 -22.03 -1.29 6.60
N ALA A 350 -21.22 -2.12 5.91
CA ALA A 350 -21.36 -3.57 5.90
C ALA A 350 -21.20 -4.20 7.31
N SER A 351 -20.36 -3.61 8.14
CA SER A 351 -20.16 -4.04 9.53
C SER A 351 -21.08 -3.34 10.54
N LYS A 352 -21.95 -2.43 10.09
CA LYS A 352 -22.88 -1.64 10.93
C LYS A 352 -22.19 -0.80 12.02
N GLN A 353 -21.06 -0.19 11.66
CA GLN A 353 -20.18 0.57 12.54
C GLN A 353 -19.97 2.03 12.11
N ALA A 354 -20.84 2.62 11.28
CA ALA A 354 -20.69 3.98 10.70
C ALA A 354 -20.84 5.18 11.67
N SER A 355 -20.52 5.03 12.96
CA SER A 355 -20.56 6.12 13.93
C SER A 355 -19.37 7.07 13.75
N LYS A 356 -19.53 8.36 14.08
CA LYS A 356 -18.44 9.35 14.05
C LYS A 356 -17.23 8.91 14.90
N ALA A 357 -17.49 8.28 16.05
CA ALA A 357 -16.47 7.70 16.91
C ALA A 357 -15.64 6.62 16.20
N ASN A 358 -16.30 5.71 15.46
CA ASN A 358 -15.62 4.67 14.71
C ASN A 358 -14.87 5.19 13.48
N HIS A 359 -15.37 6.25 12.82
CA HIS A 359 -14.61 6.93 11.77
C HIS A 359 -13.30 7.53 12.33
N GLN A 360 -13.36 8.15 13.51
CA GLN A 360 -12.16 8.69 14.18
C GLN A 360 -11.20 7.58 14.61
N LEU A 361 -11.73 6.49 15.15
CA LEU A 361 -10.97 5.30 15.55
C LEU A 361 -10.29 4.62 14.36
N LEU A 362 -10.99 4.44 13.24
CA LEU A 362 -10.42 3.89 12.00
C LEU A 362 -9.31 4.80 11.45
N ARG A 363 -9.49 6.12 11.48
CA ARG A 363 -8.46 7.09 11.10
C ARG A 363 -7.21 6.95 11.99
N PHE A 364 -7.38 6.83 13.30
CA PHE A 364 -6.28 6.57 14.24
C PHE A 364 -5.56 5.26 13.92
N TYR A 365 -6.30 4.16 13.78
CA TYR A 365 -5.69 2.87 13.49
C TYR A 365 -4.97 2.85 12.14
N THR A 366 -5.50 3.55 11.13
CA THR A 366 -4.83 3.70 9.82
C THR A 366 -3.48 4.42 9.98
N ALA A 367 -3.42 5.48 10.79
CA ALA A 367 -2.16 6.16 11.10
C ALA A 367 -1.19 5.26 11.87
N TYR A 368 -1.68 4.56 12.90
CA TYR A 368 -0.92 3.60 13.69
C TYR A 368 -0.33 2.49 12.82
N ARG A 369 -1.11 1.89 11.91
CA ARG A 369 -0.62 0.87 10.97
C ARG A 369 0.39 1.45 9.97
N SER A 370 0.23 2.71 9.57
CA SER A 370 1.24 3.39 8.77
C SER A 370 2.57 3.52 9.52
N VAL A 371 2.57 3.88 10.81
CA VAL A 371 3.79 3.89 11.64
C VAL A 371 4.40 2.48 11.77
N VAL A 372 3.58 1.44 11.96
CA VAL A 372 4.06 0.04 11.95
C VAL A 372 4.76 -0.30 10.64
N ARG A 373 4.20 0.07 9.48
CA ARG A 373 4.82 -0.17 8.17
C ARG A 373 6.06 0.69 7.93
N ALA A 374 6.10 1.91 8.45
CA ALA A 374 7.28 2.76 8.42
C ALA A 374 8.43 2.12 9.23
N LYS A 375 8.10 1.53 10.39
CA LYS A 375 9.04 0.75 11.21
C LYS A 375 9.60 -0.45 10.44
N VAL A 376 8.72 -1.33 9.95
CA VAL A 376 9.12 -2.56 9.25
C VAL A 376 9.97 -2.24 8.00
N SER A 377 9.51 -1.30 7.17
CA SER A 377 10.26 -0.90 5.96
C SER A 377 11.58 -0.22 6.32
N GLY A 378 11.63 0.50 7.45
CA GLY A 378 12.86 1.09 7.98
C GLY A 378 13.88 0.03 8.40
N PHE A 379 13.46 -1.01 9.12
CA PHE A 379 14.35 -2.13 9.45
C PHE A 379 14.87 -2.86 8.22
N GLN A 380 14.01 -3.10 7.23
CA GLN A 380 14.44 -3.67 5.94
C GLN A 380 15.44 -2.77 5.19
N ALA A 381 15.29 -1.45 5.30
CA ALA A 381 16.21 -0.49 4.68
C ALA A 381 17.58 -0.40 5.38
N LEU A 382 17.66 -0.84 6.64
CA LEU A 382 18.87 -0.81 7.47
C LEU A 382 19.55 -2.17 7.57
N ASP A 383 18.88 -3.24 7.15
CA ASP A 383 19.43 -4.59 7.10
C ASP A 383 20.41 -4.73 5.93
N SER A 384 21.66 -5.05 6.24
CA SER A 384 22.75 -5.21 5.26
C SER A 384 22.56 -6.42 4.34
N LEU A 385 21.68 -7.36 4.70
CA LEU A 385 21.37 -8.54 3.90
C LEU A 385 20.29 -8.28 2.85
N MET A 386 19.71 -7.08 2.81
CA MET A 386 18.66 -6.72 1.85
C MET A 386 19.23 -6.09 0.58
N HIS A 387 18.77 -6.58 -0.58
CA HIS A 387 19.21 -6.06 -1.87
C HIS A 387 18.47 -4.79 -2.33
N ASP A 388 17.24 -4.55 -1.85
CA ASP A 388 16.40 -3.41 -2.27
C ASP A 388 16.16 -2.39 -1.13
N THR A 389 17.27 -1.84 -0.63
CA THR A 389 17.25 -0.87 0.49
C THR A 389 16.66 0.48 0.07
N ALA A 390 16.82 0.89 -1.19
CA ALA A 390 16.28 2.15 -1.72
C ALA A 390 14.75 2.17 -1.71
N LYS A 391 14.10 1.12 -2.21
CA LYS A 391 12.63 1.00 -2.17
C LYS A 391 12.09 0.91 -0.75
N SER A 392 12.79 0.19 0.12
CA SER A 392 12.42 0.07 1.54
C SER A 392 12.51 1.43 2.24
N ARG A 393 13.54 2.23 1.94
CA ARG A 393 13.70 3.61 2.43
C ARG A 393 12.59 4.53 1.91
N ALA A 394 12.27 4.46 0.61
CA ALA A 394 11.18 5.24 0.02
C ALA A 394 9.83 4.91 0.66
N ARG A 395 9.54 3.61 0.86
CA ARG A 395 8.33 3.14 1.56
C ARG A 395 8.28 3.64 3.00
N ALA A 396 9.39 3.58 3.74
CA ALA A 396 9.45 4.08 5.11
C ALA A 396 9.10 5.57 5.18
N LYS A 397 9.72 6.40 4.34
CA LYS A 397 9.44 7.84 4.24
C LYS A 397 7.96 8.12 3.92
N CYS A 398 7.43 7.41 2.91
CA CYS A 398 6.02 7.53 2.52
C CYS A 398 5.07 7.23 3.67
N HIS A 399 5.29 6.14 4.41
CA HIS A 399 4.42 5.77 5.53
C HIS A 399 4.45 6.78 6.68
N TRP A 400 5.57 7.48 6.91
CA TRP A 400 5.62 8.57 7.89
C TRP A 400 4.76 9.77 7.47
N LEU A 401 4.79 10.16 6.19
CA LEU A 401 3.97 11.26 5.67
C LEU A 401 2.47 10.90 5.59
N VAL A 402 2.15 9.63 5.30
CA VAL A 402 0.76 9.13 5.41
C VAL A 402 0.28 9.19 6.86
N ALA A 403 1.10 8.78 7.83
CA ALA A 403 0.75 8.87 9.25
C ALA A 403 0.54 10.33 9.67
N LEU A 404 1.42 11.25 9.26
CA LEU A 404 1.29 12.68 9.53
C LEU A 404 -0.01 13.25 8.93
N SER A 405 -0.30 12.94 7.66
CA SER A 405 -1.52 13.37 6.98
C SER A 405 -2.79 12.89 7.69
N LEU A 406 -2.76 11.68 8.25
CA LEU A 406 -3.88 11.13 9.01
C LEU A 406 -3.98 11.70 10.42
N LEU A 407 -2.91 12.10 11.07
CA LEU A 407 -2.95 12.60 12.45
C LEU A 407 -3.16 14.13 12.52
N ALA A 408 -2.55 14.88 11.61
CA ALA A 408 -2.59 16.33 11.60
C ALA A 408 -4.01 16.88 11.35
N LEU A 409 -4.26 18.09 11.87
CA LEU A 409 -5.44 18.87 11.51
C LEU A 409 -5.40 19.17 10.00
N PRO A 410 -6.56 19.26 9.32
CA PRO A 410 -6.64 19.52 7.88
C PRO A 410 -5.68 20.60 7.38
N CYS A 411 -5.63 21.75 8.07
CA CYS A 411 -4.82 22.90 7.70
C CYS A 411 -3.30 22.72 7.93
N ASP A 412 -2.88 21.68 8.65
CA ASP A 412 -1.47 21.34 8.93
C ASP A 412 -1.00 20.09 8.17
N ARG A 413 -1.87 19.47 7.37
CA ARG A 413 -1.50 18.30 6.58
C ARG A 413 -0.48 18.67 5.50
N PRO A 414 0.54 17.83 5.24
CA PRO A 414 1.36 17.94 4.05
C PRO A 414 0.48 17.91 2.80
N LEU A 415 0.73 18.82 1.87
CA LEU A 415 -0.10 19.02 0.68
C LEU A 415 0.74 19.64 -0.43
N LEU A 416 0.57 19.14 -1.65
CA LEU A 416 1.03 19.81 -2.86
C LEU A 416 -0.16 20.47 -3.57
N VAL A 417 -0.09 21.78 -3.78
CA VAL A 417 -1.04 22.53 -4.63
C VAL A 417 -0.33 23.01 -5.88
N LEU A 418 -0.86 22.63 -7.05
CA LEU A 418 -0.42 23.16 -8.33
C LEU A 418 -1.38 24.29 -8.73
N ILE A 419 -0.88 25.52 -8.85
CA ILE A 419 -1.62 26.62 -9.46
C ILE A 419 -1.21 26.70 -10.92
N ALA A 420 -2.13 26.34 -11.82
CA ALA A 420 -1.91 26.21 -13.25
C ALA A 420 -2.84 27.14 -14.05
N GLY A 421 -2.56 27.31 -15.34
CA GLY A 421 -3.35 28.17 -16.24
C GLY A 421 -2.49 28.98 -17.21
N LEU A 422 -3.12 29.57 -18.22
CA LEU A 422 -2.43 30.35 -19.24
C LEU A 422 -1.70 31.57 -18.65
N PRO A 423 -0.67 32.10 -19.33
CA PRO A 423 -0.06 33.38 -18.95
C PRO A 423 -1.12 34.48 -18.76
N GLY A 424 -0.97 35.33 -17.75
CA GLY A 424 -1.90 36.44 -17.51
C GLY A 424 -3.26 36.08 -16.87
N THR A 425 -3.58 34.80 -16.64
CA THR A 425 -4.86 34.40 -15.99
C THR A 425 -4.89 34.62 -14.47
N GLY A 426 -3.87 35.23 -13.87
CA GLY A 426 -3.86 35.60 -12.45
C GLY A 426 -3.32 34.53 -11.49
N LYS A 427 -2.65 33.48 -11.98
CA LYS A 427 -2.02 32.42 -11.18
C LYS A 427 -1.20 32.97 -10.00
N SER A 428 -0.20 33.82 -10.29
CA SER A 428 0.69 34.36 -9.26
C SER A 428 -0.03 35.24 -8.24
N SER A 429 -1.06 35.99 -8.67
CA SER A 429 -1.88 36.79 -7.76
C SER A 429 -2.74 35.94 -6.82
N ILE A 430 -3.22 34.79 -7.29
CA ILE A 430 -3.94 33.81 -6.46
C ILE A 430 -2.98 33.09 -5.53
N ALA A 431 -1.84 32.64 -6.04
CA ALA A 431 -0.78 31.99 -5.27
C ALA A 431 -0.33 32.89 -4.11
N GLU A 432 -0.01 34.15 -4.40
CA GLU A 432 0.36 35.17 -3.41
C GLU A 432 -0.71 35.35 -2.33
N ALA A 433 -1.98 35.45 -2.72
CA ALA A 433 -3.09 35.63 -1.78
C ALA A 433 -3.31 34.42 -0.85
N LEU A 434 -2.94 33.21 -1.31
CA LEU A 434 -2.99 32.00 -0.49
C LEU A 434 -1.80 31.88 0.47
N THR A 435 -0.60 32.29 0.03
CA THR A 435 0.65 32.04 0.75
C THR A 435 1.07 33.18 1.68
N LEU A 436 0.90 34.46 1.29
CA LEU A 436 1.38 35.58 2.12
C LEU A 436 0.68 35.69 3.48
N THR A 437 -0.58 35.26 3.57
CA THR A 437 -1.34 35.30 4.82
C THR A 437 -1.11 34.09 5.72
N ASP A 438 -0.41 33.07 5.23
CA ASP A 438 -0.24 31.81 5.94
C ASP A 438 1.22 31.31 5.80
N PRO A 439 2.05 31.48 6.84
CA PRO A 439 3.49 31.17 6.78
C PRO A 439 3.78 29.66 6.67
N ARG A 440 2.76 28.80 6.71
CA ARG A 440 2.93 27.33 6.57
C ARG A 440 3.19 26.90 5.12
N TRP A 441 2.98 27.79 4.15
CA TRP A 441 3.21 27.48 2.74
C TRP A 441 4.65 27.75 2.32
N VAL A 442 5.24 26.75 1.66
CA VAL A 442 6.42 26.94 0.81
C VAL A 442 5.93 27.28 -0.59
N TRP A 443 6.21 28.50 -1.04
CA TRP A 443 5.79 28.98 -2.36
C TRP A 443 6.92 28.83 -3.38
N VAL A 444 6.79 27.85 -4.27
CA VAL A 444 7.72 27.59 -5.38
C VAL A 444 7.21 28.27 -6.64
N ARG A 445 8.03 29.12 -7.25
CA ARG A 445 7.65 29.95 -8.41
C ARG A 445 8.55 29.62 -9.58
N SER A 446 7.98 29.03 -10.64
CA SER A 446 8.78 28.63 -11.81
C SER A 446 9.49 29.81 -12.50
N ASP A 447 8.86 30.99 -12.53
CA ASP A 447 9.49 32.19 -13.11
C ASP A 447 10.68 32.71 -12.28
N VAL A 448 10.64 32.56 -10.94
CA VAL A 448 11.76 32.93 -10.05
C VAL A 448 12.91 31.94 -10.24
N VAL A 449 12.63 30.64 -10.15
CA VAL A 449 13.63 29.57 -10.33
C VAL A 449 14.29 29.67 -11.71
N ARG A 450 13.51 29.98 -12.76
CA ARG A 450 14.03 30.16 -14.11
C ARG A 450 15.05 31.30 -14.19
N LYS A 451 14.77 32.43 -13.55
CA LYS A 451 15.67 33.59 -13.53
C LYS A 451 16.93 33.33 -12.70
N GLU A 452 16.79 32.68 -11.55
CA GLU A 452 17.92 32.28 -10.71
C GLU A 452 18.88 31.35 -11.47
N LEU A 453 18.36 30.34 -12.16
CA LEU A 453 19.17 29.42 -12.98
C LEU A 453 19.86 30.12 -14.17
N ALA A 454 19.24 31.17 -14.71
CA ALA A 454 19.77 31.97 -15.80
C ALA A 454 20.73 33.09 -15.34
N GLY A 455 20.87 33.33 -14.03
CA GLY A 455 21.64 34.45 -13.49
C GLY A 455 21.01 35.83 -13.75
N VAL A 456 19.71 35.89 -14.02
CA VAL A 456 18.95 37.12 -14.30
C VAL A 456 18.34 37.66 -12.99
N PRO A 457 18.39 38.97 -12.71
CA PRO A 457 17.72 39.55 -11.55
C PRO A 457 16.21 39.26 -11.53
N ILE A 458 15.68 38.77 -10.40
CA ILE A 458 14.29 38.32 -10.27
C ILE A 458 13.27 39.44 -10.59
N SER A 459 13.63 40.69 -10.27
CA SER A 459 12.79 41.88 -10.46
C SER A 459 12.79 42.45 -11.88
N GLU A 460 13.70 41.99 -12.75
CA GLU A 460 13.91 42.55 -14.09
C GLU A 460 13.38 41.61 -15.16
N LYS A 461 12.89 42.17 -16.27
CA LYS A 461 12.47 41.39 -17.44
C LYS A 461 13.69 40.76 -18.08
N THR A 462 13.61 39.48 -18.43
CA THR A 462 14.71 38.77 -19.11
C THR A 462 15.03 39.51 -20.41
N PRO A 463 16.28 39.95 -20.65
CA PRO A 463 16.64 40.67 -21.85
C PRO A 463 16.28 39.88 -23.13
N GLY A 464 15.74 40.56 -24.14
CA GLY A 464 15.20 39.91 -25.35
C GLY A 464 16.16 38.96 -26.09
N HIS A 465 17.47 39.19 -25.97
CA HIS A 465 18.51 38.32 -26.55
C HIS A 465 18.79 37.05 -25.76
N GLN A 466 18.35 36.97 -24.50
CA GLN A 466 18.49 35.80 -23.61
C GLN A 466 17.17 35.02 -23.48
N THR A 467 16.04 35.60 -23.90
CA THR A 467 14.72 34.99 -23.69
C THR A 467 14.60 33.61 -24.34
N ASP A 468 15.09 33.43 -25.56
CA ASP A 468 15.00 32.12 -26.24
C ASP A 468 15.86 31.04 -25.54
N ASP A 469 17.02 31.41 -24.99
CA ASP A 469 17.88 30.49 -24.24
C ASP A 469 17.28 30.14 -22.87
N VAL A 470 16.72 31.12 -22.17
CA VAL A 470 16.08 30.97 -20.85
C VAL A 470 14.81 30.13 -20.92
N TYR A 471 14.09 30.16 -22.05
CA TYR A 471 12.88 29.37 -22.29
C TYR A 471 13.10 28.19 -23.23
N SER A 472 14.36 27.81 -23.49
CA SER A 472 14.68 26.59 -24.25
C SER A 472 14.11 25.33 -23.58
N ALA A 473 14.00 24.23 -24.32
CA ALA A 473 13.51 22.96 -23.77
C ALA A 473 14.39 22.47 -22.60
N ALA A 474 15.72 22.62 -22.71
CA ALA A 474 16.66 22.25 -21.66
C ALA A 474 16.51 23.14 -20.42
N SER A 475 16.41 24.46 -20.59
CA SER A 475 16.19 25.40 -19.49
C SER A 475 14.83 25.20 -18.81
N THR A 476 13.80 24.89 -19.59
CA THR A 476 12.47 24.54 -19.08
C THR A 476 12.53 23.27 -18.24
N GLN A 477 13.18 22.22 -18.74
CA GLN A 477 13.37 20.98 -17.99
C GLN A 477 14.12 21.22 -16.69
N ALA A 478 15.25 21.94 -16.72
CA ALA A 478 16.02 22.28 -15.52
C ALA A 478 15.16 23.06 -14.50
N THR A 479 14.39 24.05 -14.96
CA THR A 479 13.49 24.83 -14.10
C THR A 479 12.47 23.95 -13.38
N TYR A 480 11.74 23.10 -14.12
CA TYR A 480 10.71 22.24 -13.51
C TYR A 480 11.32 21.16 -12.61
N THR A 481 12.49 20.62 -12.96
CA THR A 481 13.23 19.69 -12.09
C THR A 481 13.62 20.36 -10.78
N THR A 482 14.22 21.55 -10.81
CA THR A 482 14.57 22.29 -9.60
C THR A 482 13.33 22.67 -8.77
N CYS A 483 12.24 23.10 -9.42
CA CYS A 483 10.97 23.33 -8.71
C CYS A 483 10.46 22.06 -8.01
N TRP A 484 10.58 20.90 -8.65
CA TRP A 484 10.19 19.63 -8.05
C TRP A 484 11.11 19.24 -6.89
N GLU A 485 12.42 19.41 -7.03
CA GLU A 485 13.40 19.13 -5.96
C GLU A 485 13.12 19.98 -4.71
N THR A 486 12.89 21.29 -4.88
CA THR A 486 12.50 22.19 -3.79
C THR A 486 11.17 21.78 -3.16
N ALA A 487 10.18 21.42 -3.99
CA ALA A 487 8.89 20.95 -3.49
C ALA A 487 9.03 19.65 -2.70
N LEU A 488 9.78 18.67 -3.23
CA LEU A 488 9.98 17.36 -2.62
C LEU A 488 10.73 17.47 -1.29
N GLU A 489 11.74 18.34 -1.19
CA GLU A 489 12.44 18.61 0.06
C GLU A 489 11.47 19.13 1.14
N ALA A 490 10.69 20.17 0.83
CA ALA A 490 9.70 20.73 1.74
C ALA A 490 8.62 19.70 2.14
N LEU A 491 8.11 18.93 1.18
CA LEU A 491 7.15 17.85 1.44
C LEU A 491 7.73 16.78 2.37
N SER A 492 9.01 16.45 2.21
CA SER A 492 9.70 15.46 3.07
C SER A 492 9.83 15.91 4.53
N GLN A 493 9.78 17.22 4.76
CA GLN A 493 9.72 17.86 6.09
C GLN A 493 8.27 18.03 6.58
N GLY A 494 7.28 17.50 5.86
CA GLY A 494 5.86 17.57 6.22
C GLY A 494 5.21 18.92 5.97
N GLN A 495 5.82 19.77 5.14
CA GLN A 495 5.30 21.12 4.84
C GLN A 495 4.24 21.10 3.74
N ARG A 496 3.55 22.24 3.58
CA ARG A 496 2.60 22.49 2.50
C ARG A 496 3.32 23.24 1.39
N VAL A 497 3.20 22.79 0.16
CA VAL A 497 3.88 23.37 -0.98
C VAL A 497 2.85 23.86 -1.99
N LEU A 498 3.02 25.09 -2.45
CA LEU A 498 2.29 25.64 -3.58
C LEU A 498 3.28 25.89 -4.72
N VAL A 499 3.03 25.30 -5.87
CA VAL A 499 3.84 25.49 -7.08
C VAL A 499 3.05 26.35 -8.07
N ASP A 500 3.57 27.54 -8.35
CA ASP A 500 3.05 28.48 -9.34
C ASP A 500 3.81 28.33 -10.67
N ALA A 501 3.15 27.70 -11.63
CA ALA A 501 3.68 27.51 -12.97
C ALA A 501 2.56 27.38 -14.01
N THR A 502 2.90 27.57 -15.28
CA THR A 502 1.90 27.39 -16.36
C THR A 502 1.46 25.93 -16.48
N PHE A 503 2.36 24.96 -16.29
CA PHE A 503 2.08 23.52 -16.45
C PHE A 503 1.47 23.18 -17.82
N ARG A 504 2.09 23.69 -18.90
CA ARG A 504 1.61 23.42 -20.27
C ARG A 504 1.88 21.97 -20.72
N GLU A 505 3.00 21.38 -20.29
CA GLU A 505 3.46 20.07 -20.79
C GLU A 505 2.99 18.94 -19.87
N PRO A 506 2.36 17.87 -20.40
CA PRO A 506 1.89 16.74 -19.60
C PRO A 506 2.98 16.10 -18.73
N ALA A 507 4.21 15.97 -19.24
CA ALA A 507 5.32 15.35 -18.51
C ALA A 507 5.61 16.05 -17.17
N PHE A 508 5.55 17.39 -17.11
CA PHE A 508 5.74 18.13 -15.86
C PHE A 508 4.52 18.06 -14.94
N ARG A 509 3.31 17.90 -15.47
CA ARG A 509 2.14 17.62 -14.63
C ARG A 509 2.34 16.27 -13.92
N THR A 510 2.70 15.24 -14.68
CA THR A 510 2.99 13.88 -14.19
C THR A 510 4.10 13.89 -13.14
N LEU A 511 5.22 14.59 -13.39
CA LEU A 511 6.34 14.69 -12.43
C LEU A 511 5.88 15.10 -11.03
N PHE A 512 5.08 16.17 -10.93
CA PHE A 512 4.63 16.70 -9.65
C PHE A 512 3.50 15.86 -9.03
N ILE A 513 2.51 15.45 -9.84
CA ILE A 513 1.35 14.69 -9.36
C ILE A 513 1.79 13.31 -8.88
N GLU A 514 2.48 12.55 -9.73
CA GLU A 514 2.91 11.20 -9.39
C GLU A 514 4.00 11.25 -8.31
N GLY A 515 4.94 12.19 -8.39
CA GLY A 515 5.98 12.37 -7.39
C GLY A 515 5.41 12.59 -5.99
N ALA A 516 4.41 13.47 -5.84
CA ALA A 516 3.78 13.73 -4.54
C ALA A 516 2.98 12.52 -4.02
N LYS A 517 2.21 11.86 -4.90
CA LYS A 517 1.45 10.67 -4.52
C LYS A 517 2.37 9.50 -4.13
N GLN A 518 3.51 9.33 -4.80
CA GLN A 518 4.52 8.30 -4.49
C GLN A 518 5.13 8.48 -3.10
N VAL A 519 5.29 9.71 -2.62
CA VAL A 519 5.76 9.99 -1.26
C VAL A 519 4.64 10.06 -0.23
N GLY A 520 3.39 9.76 -0.61
CA GLY A 520 2.26 9.68 0.31
C GLY A 520 1.64 11.03 0.67
N VAL A 521 1.79 12.05 -0.18
CA VAL A 521 1.24 13.40 0.00
C VAL A 521 0.04 13.62 -0.91
N ALA A 522 -0.99 14.29 -0.41
CA ALA A 522 -2.17 14.66 -1.18
C ALA A 522 -1.84 15.74 -2.23
N VAL A 523 -2.56 15.72 -3.36
CA VAL A 523 -2.38 16.68 -4.45
C VAL A 523 -3.69 17.41 -4.72
N ALA A 524 -3.60 18.71 -4.97
CA ALA A 524 -4.70 19.52 -5.47
C ALA A 524 -4.23 20.37 -6.65
N VAL A 525 -5.03 20.46 -7.70
CA VAL A 525 -4.76 21.28 -8.87
C VAL A 525 -5.81 22.37 -8.98
N VAL A 526 -5.37 23.62 -9.01
CA VAL A 526 -6.23 24.77 -9.27
C VAL A 526 -5.87 25.34 -10.64
N VAL A 527 -6.83 25.33 -11.56
CA VAL A 527 -6.66 25.89 -12.90
C VAL A 527 -7.29 27.27 -12.94
N CYS A 528 -6.46 28.31 -13.02
CA CYS A 528 -6.91 29.69 -13.19
C CYS A 528 -7.32 29.94 -14.63
N ASP A 529 -8.62 30.19 -14.81
CA ASP A 529 -9.24 30.55 -16.08
C ASP A 529 -9.62 32.04 -16.07
N CYS A 530 -9.48 32.70 -17.22
CA CYS A 530 -9.76 34.13 -17.35
C CYS A 530 -10.13 34.45 -18.78
N ASN A 531 -11.13 35.32 -18.94
CA ASN A 531 -11.56 35.80 -20.25
C ASN A 531 -10.38 36.42 -21.02
N ARG A 532 -10.25 36.04 -22.29
CA ARG A 532 -9.14 36.43 -23.18
C ARG A 532 -8.95 37.95 -23.27
N GLU A 533 -10.03 38.73 -23.33
CA GLU A 533 -9.95 40.19 -23.41
C GLU A 533 -9.42 40.80 -22.11
N ILE A 534 -9.79 40.22 -20.96
CA ILE A 534 -9.26 40.62 -19.65
C ILE A 534 -7.77 40.28 -19.56
N VAL A 535 -7.36 39.10 -20.05
CA VAL A 535 -5.94 38.70 -20.08
C VAL A 535 -5.13 39.68 -20.92
N LYS A 536 -5.62 40.03 -22.12
CA LYS A 536 -4.97 41.00 -23.01
C LYS A 536 -4.76 42.36 -22.33
N GLY A 537 -5.80 42.87 -21.67
CA GLY A 537 -5.72 44.12 -20.90
C GLY A 537 -4.73 44.03 -19.73
N ARG A 538 -4.71 42.91 -18.99
CA ARG A 538 -3.78 42.68 -17.88
C ARG A 538 -2.32 42.62 -18.33
N MET A 539 -2.06 42.04 -19.50
CA MET A 539 -0.71 41.92 -20.05
C MET A 539 -0.21 43.27 -20.58
N ALA A 540 -1.06 44.02 -21.29
CA ALA A 540 -0.74 45.36 -21.75
C ALA A 540 -0.36 46.30 -20.59
N LYS A 541 -1.14 46.27 -19.49
CA LYS A 541 -0.82 47.04 -18.29
C LYS A 541 0.52 46.63 -17.64
N ARG A 542 0.87 45.34 -17.70
CA ARG A 542 2.11 44.82 -17.13
C ARG A 542 3.34 45.21 -17.95
N ASP A 543 3.20 45.32 -19.28
CA ASP A 543 4.29 45.79 -20.14
C ASP A 543 4.66 47.26 -19.88
N GLU A 544 3.74 48.04 -19.29
CA GLU A 544 4.00 49.41 -18.81
C GLU A 544 4.74 49.44 -17.45
N GLU A 545 4.76 48.33 -16.69
CA GLU A 545 5.39 48.21 -15.37
C GLU A 545 6.86 47.77 -15.51
N THR A 546 7.81 48.57 -15.01
CA THR A 546 9.26 48.30 -15.09
C THR A 546 9.75 47.14 -14.21
N THR A 547 8.94 46.68 -13.25
CA THR A 547 9.31 45.63 -12.29
C THR A 547 8.27 44.53 -12.23
N HIS A 548 8.49 43.42 -12.92
CA HIS A 548 7.63 42.24 -12.82
C HIS A 548 8.39 40.94 -13.11
N VAL A 549 7.96 39.85 -12.48
CA VAL A 549 8.73 38.58 -12.47
C VAL A 549 8.49 37.72 -13.72
N SER A 550 7.38 37.91 -14.44
CA SER A 550 6.97 37.02 -15.54
C SER A 550 7.33 37.59 -16.92
N ASP A 551 8.07 36.86 -17.76
CA ASP A 551 8.53 37.37 -19.07
C ASP A 551 7.54 37.14 -20.24
N ALA A 552 6.36 36.57 -19.97
CA ALA A 552 5.42 36.19 -21.02
C ALA A 552 4.71 37.41 -21.66
N ASP A 553 4.79 37.52 -22.98
CA ASP A 553 4.08 38.51 -23.81
C ASP A 553 2.81 37.93 -24.46
N TRP A 554 2.07 38.76 -25.22
CA TRP A 554 0.86 38.31 -25.93
C TRP A 554 1.14 37.17 -26.92
N THR A 555 2.30 37.19 -27.58
CA THR A 555 2.71 36.13 -28.52
C THR A 555 2.88 34.79 -27.81
N VAL A 556 3.47 34.79 -26.62
CA VAL A 556 3.62 33.62 -25.76
C VAL A 556 2.25 33.10 -25.30
N PHE A 557 1.32 33.99 -24.92
CA PHE A 557 -0.06 33.59 -24.59
C PHE A 557 -0.69 32.79 -25.74
N GLU A 558 -0.69 33.32 -26.96
CA GLU A 558 -1.31 32.66 -28.12
C GLU A 558 -0.63 31.33 -28.49
N LYS A 559 0.70 31.25 -28.32
CA LYS A 559 1.44 29.99 -28.53
C LYS A 559 1.03 28.92 -27.50
N VAL A 560 0.93 29.28 -26.22
CA VAL A 560 0.57 28.33 -25.15
C VAL A 560 -0.89 27.92 -25.23
N GLU A 561 -1.79 28.85 -25.57
CA GLU A 561 -3.22 28.59 -25.73
C GLU A 561 -3.50 27.49 -26.76
N LYS A 562 -2.80 27.50 -27.89
CA LYS A 562 -2.95 26.49 -28.97
C LYS A 562 -2.62 25.06 -28.54
N VAL A 563 -1.75 24.90 -27.55
CA VAL A 563 -1.28 23.59 -27.07
C VAL A 563 -1.81 23.26 -25.68
N TRP A 564 -2.68 24.09 -25.11
CA TRP A 564 -3.21 23.91 -23.78
C TRP A 564 -4.22 22.76 -23.75
N ALA A 565 -3.91 21.71 -23.00
CA ALA A 565 -4.84 20.62 -22.71
C ALA A 565 -5.34 20.69 -21.26
N PRO A 566 -6.58 20.28 -20.97
CA PRO A 566 -7.06 20.03 -19.61
C PRO A 566 -6.16 19.03 -18.86
N PHE A 567 -6.24 19.04 -17.52
CA PHE A 567 -5.61 17.99 -16.71
C PHE A 567 -6.38 16.68 -16.89
N ASP A 568 -5.66 15.58 -17.05
CA ASP A 568 -6.25 14.24 -17.16
C ASP A 568 -6.64 13.74 -15.77
N VAL A 569 -7.93 13.43 -15.59
CA VAL A 569 -8.55 13.06 -14.30
C VAL A 569 -9.05 11.60 -14.26
N ASP A 570 -8.74 10.80 -15.29
CA ASP A 570 -9.14 9.39 -15.36
C ASP A 570 -8.11 8.53 -16.12
N ALA A 571 -6.83 8.95 -16.14
CA ALA A 571 -5.78 8.14 -16.74
C ALA A 571 -5.68 6.76 -16.07
N ASN A 572 -5.39 5.72 -16.86
CA ASN A 572 -5.07 4.37 -16.38
C ASN A 572 -3.68 4.30 -15.71
N SER A 573 -3.44 5.16 -14.72
CA SER A 573 -2.26 5.18 -13.86
C SER A 573 -2.71 5.17 -12.40
N ILE A 574 -1.95 4.51 -11.52
CA ILE A 574 -2.22 4.50 -10.07
C ILE A 574 -2.20 5.88 -9.44
N TYR A 575 -1.45 6.80 -10.04
CA TYR A 575 -1.24 8.13 -9.53
C TYR A 575 -1.99 9.18 -10.35
N SER A 576 -2.96 8.77 -11.18
CA SER A 576 -3.84 9.71 -11.88
C SER A 576 -4.60 10.59 -10.89
N LEU A 577 -4.91 11.82 -11.31
CA LEU A 577 -5.81 12.68 -10.55
C LEU A 577 -7.21 12.09 -10.58
N SER A 578 -7.99 12.33 -9.53
CA SER A 578 -9.44 12.19 -9.59
C SER A 578 -10.09 13.53 -9.92
N ALA A 579 -11.32 13.52 -10.43
CA ALA A 579 -12.08 14.74 -10.68
C ALA A 579 -12.23 15.63 -9.43
N ALA A 580 -12.19 15.04 -8.23
CA ALA A 580 -12.26 15.77 -6.96
C ALA A 580 -10.97 16.54 -6.62
N GLU A 581 -9.84 16.24 -7.27
CA GLU A 581 -8.53 16.85 -7.02
C GLU A 581 -8.23 18.02 -7.98
N VAL A 582 -9.12 18.33 -8.93
CA VAL A 582 -8.95 19.43 -9.89
C VAL A 582 -10.08 20.45 -9.75
N PHE A 583 -9.72 21.73 -9.69
CA PHE A 583 -10.68 22.83 -9.58
C PHE A 583 -10.36 23.98 -10.53
N CYS A 584 -11.25 24.22 -11.49
CA CYS A 584 -11.17 25.40 -12.36
C CYS A 584 -11.81 26.62 -11.67
N VAL A 585 -11.04 27.69 -11.55
CA VAL A 585 -11.47 28.95 -10.94
C VAL A 585 -11.37 30.10 -11.93
N SER A 586 -12.50 30.77 -12.20
CA SER A 586 -12.49 32.03 -12.95
C SER A 586 -11.85 33.13 -12.11
N THR A 587 -10.95 33.90 -12.72
CA THR A 587 -10.30 35.08 -12.15
C THR A 587 -10.79 36.38 -12.80
N ASP A 588 -11.92 36.35 -13.50
CA ASP A 588 -12.53 37.53 -14.15
C ASP A 588 -13.00 38.57 -13.13
N LYS A 589 -13.41 38.10 -11.95
CA LYS A 589 -13.99 38.88 -10.86
C LYS A 589 -12.95 39.28 -9.81
N GLN A 590 -13.43 39.80 -8.69
CA GLN A 590 -12.61 40.15 -7.53
C GLN A 590 -11.79 38.95 -7.03
N LYS A 591 -10.51 39.20 -6.73
CA LYS A 591 -9.52 38.21 -6.31
C LYS A 591 -9.98 37.44 -5.06
N GLU A 592 -10.60 38.14 -4.13
CA GLU A 592 -11.05 37.62 -2.84
C GLU A 592 -12.09 36.51 -3.00
N LEU A 593 -12.99 36.64 -3.98
CA LEU A 593 -14.00 35.62 -4.28
C LEU A 593 -13.38 34.35 -4.87
N SER A 594 -12.40 34.49 -5.76
CA SER A 594 -11.66 33.35 -6.33
C SER A 594 -10.90 32.60 -5.23
N VAL A 595 -10.22 33.32 -4.33
CA VAL A 595 -9.54 32.74 -3.16
C VAL A 595 -10.54 32.01 -2.27
N GLN A 596 -11.68 32.61 -1.93
CA GLN A 596 -12.71 31.95 -1.10
C GLN A 596 -13.21 30.64 -1.73
N ARG A 597 -13.39 30.61 -3.05
CA ARG A 597 -13.79 29.39 -3.77
C ARG A 597 -12.72 28.31 -3.73
N ILE A 598 -11.45 28.67 -3.90
CA ILE A 598 -10.32 27.75 -3.77
C ILE A 598 -10.27 27.18 -2.35
N ARG A 599 -10.43 28.01 -1.32
CA ARG A 599 -10.50 27.55 0.08
C ARG A 599 -11.69 26.62 0.33
N GLY A 600 -12.82 26.87 -0.32
CA GLY A 600 -13.96 25.95 -0.32
C GLY A 600 -13.65 24.59 -0.94
N PHE A 601 -12.86 24.57 -2.02
CA PHE A 601 -12.38 23.35 -2.67
C PHE A 601 -11.39 22.57 -1.78
N LEU A 602 -10.39 23.23 -1.21
CA LEU A 602 -9.42 22.60 -0.31
C LEU A 602 -10.09 22.03 0.97
N ARG A 603 -11.13 22.69 1.50
CA ARG A 603 -11.96 22.15 2.59
C ARG A 603 -12.69 20.86 2.19
N LYS A 604 -13.20 20.75 0.96
CA LYS A 604 -13.84 19.52 0.46
C LYS A 604 -12.83 18.37 0.31
N LEU A 605 -11.57 18.69 -0.01
CA LEU A 605 -10.46 17.73 0.02
C LEU A 605 -10.01 17.36 1.44
N GLY A 606 -10.49 18.09 2.46
CA GLY A 606 -10.14 17.86 3.86
C GLY A 606 -8.73 18.31 4.20
N VAL A 607 -8.20 19.32 3.50
CA VAL A 607 -6.84 19.84 3.70
C VAL A 607 -6.82 21.31 4.09
N GLU A 608 -7.96 21.90 4.41
CA GLU A 608 -8.10 23.28 4.91
C GLU A 608 -9.12 23.37 6.04
#